data_AF-A0A3S0PNH2-F1
#
_entry.id   AF-A0A3S0PNH2-F1
#
_cell.length_a   1.000
_cell.length_b   1.000
_cell.length_c   1.000
_cell.angle_alpha   90.00
_cell.angle_beta   90.00
_cell.angle_gamma   90.00
#
_symmetry.space_group_name_H-M   'P 1'
#
loop_
_entity.id
_entity.type
_entity.pdbx_description
1 polymer ?
#
loop_
_entity_poly.entity_id
_entity_poly.type
_entity_poly.pdbx_seq_one_letter_code
_entity_poly.pdbx_strand_id
1 'polypeptide(L)'
;MANHQKDSLFVLIKSLSKSEKRQFKIFASRLETSSNTKFIELFNVLDKSEAYDEKIILKSGVIKKAQLSNLKSYLYKQILVSIRLNIPSQNIRYQLREQIDFAAILYNKGLY
;
A
#
# COMPACT_ATOMS: atom_id res chain seq x y z
N MET A 1 -21.27 -3.63 -21.92
CA MET A 1 -20.78 -2.62 -20.95
C MET A 1 -19.77 -3.31 -20.05
N ALA A 2 -18.48 -3.28 -20.43
CA ALA A 2 -17.44 -3.98 -19.69
C ALA A 2 -17.19 -3.23 -18.38
N ASN A 3 -17.44 -3.92 -17.27
CA ASN A 3 -17.17 -3.44 -15.93
C ASN A 3 -15.76 -2.82 -15.87
N HIS A 4 -15.69 -1.50 -15.68
CA HIS A 4 -14.53 -0.85 -15.09
C HIS A 4 -14.41 -1.39 -13.66
N GLN A 5 -13.91 -2.62 -13.50
CA GLN A 5 -13.31 -3.06 -12.26
C GLN A 5 -12.17 -2.06 -12.03
N LYS A 6 -12.43 -1.07 -11.16
CA LYS A 6 -11.43 -0.08 -10.78
C LYS A 6 -10.23 -0.87 -10.26
N ASP A 7 -9.10 -0.76 -10.94
CA ASP A 7 -7.86 -1.45 -10.56
C ASP A 7 -7.61 -1.18 -9.06
N SER A 8 -7.55 -2.26 -8.25
CA SER A 8 -7.57 -2.12 -6.79
C SER A 8 -6.36 -1.35 -6.26
N LEU A 9 -5.22 -1.43 -6.97
CA LEU A 9 -4.04 -0.64 -6.64
C LEU A 9 -4.28 0.85 -6.93
N PHE A 10 -4.89 1.17 -8.07
CA PHE A 10 -5.26 2.56 -8.38
C PHE A 10 -6.22 3.13 -7.34
N VAL A 11 -7.26 2.37 -6.95
CA VAL A 11 -8.19 2.77 -5.90
C VAL A 11 -7.47 3.03 -4.59
N LEU A 12 -6.58 2.12 -4.17
CA LEU A 12 -5.80 2.27 -2.95
C LEU A 12 -4.93 3.53 -2.98
N ILE A 13 -4.19 3.79 -4.07
CA ILE A 13 -3.35 4.98 -4.21
C ILE A 13 -4.19 6.26 -4.12
N LYS A 14 -5.38 6.26 -4.71
CA LYS A 14 -6.30 7.41 -4.69
C LYS A 14 -6.98 7.63 -3.34
N SER A 15 -7.13 6.59 -2.50
CA SER A 15 -7.66 6.75 -1.15
C SER A 15 -6.64 7.29 -0.14
N LEU A 16 -5.34 7.29 -0.47
CA LEU A 16 -4.31 7.82 0.42
C LEU A 16 -4.43 9.34 0.57
N SER A 17 -4.33 9.81 1.80
CA SER A 17 -4.15 11.22 2.14
C SER A 17 -2.77 11.74 1.70
N LYS A 18 -2.62 13.07 1.65
CA LYS A 18 -1.34 13.72 1.30
C LYS A 18 -0.20 13.31 2.25
N SER A 19 -0.49 13.11 3.53
CA SER A 19 0.47 12.66 4.55
C SER A 19 0.88 11.20 4.30
N GLU A 20 -0.07 10.30 4.08
CA GLU A 20 0.21 8.88 3.79
C GLU A 20 1.06 8.72 2.52
N LYS A 21 0.76 9.48 1.45
CA LYS A 21 1.57 9.48 0.22
C LYS A 21 3.01 9.94 0.48
N ARG A 22 3.19 10.99 1.30
CA ARG A 22 4.52 11.48 1.68
C ARG A 22 5.28 10.44 2.50
N GLN A 23 4.63 9.85 3.50
CA GLN A 23 5.22 8.81 4.34
C GLN A 23 5.60 7.58 3.53
N PHE A 24 4.76 7.17 2.57
CA PHE A 24 5.09 6.10 1.64
C PHE A 24 6.34 6.39 0.83
N LYS A 25 6.51 7.62 0.30
CA LYS A 25 7.73 7.99 -0.44
C LYS A 25 8.99 7.92 0.44
N ILE A 26 8.90 8.35 1.70
CA ILE A 26 10.01 8.24 2.67
C ILE A 26 10.31 6.78 3.02
N PHE A 27 9.27 5.96 3.19
CA PHE A 27 9.41 4.53 3.40
C PHE A 27 10.11 3.87 2.19
N ALA A 28 9.64 4.17 0.98
CA ALA A 28 10.18 3.62 -0.25
C ALA A 28 11.62 4.07 -0.53
N SER A 29 12.02 5.28 -0.13
CA SER A 29 13.41 5.74 -0.29
C SER A 29 14.40 5.00 0.62
N ARG A 30 13.93 4.32 1.68
CA ARG A 30 14.77 3.57 2.64
C ARG A 30 14.97 2.10 2.26
N LEU A 31 14.19 1.58 1.31
CA LEU A 31 14.32 0.19 0.84
C LEU A 31 15.55 0.14 -0.09
N GLU A 32 16.70 -0.34 0.37
CA GLU A 32 17.96 -0.33 -0.42
C GLU A 32 18.00 -1.44 -1.49
N THR A 33 17.31 -1.24 -2.62
CA THR A 33 17.41 -2.16 -3.77
C THR A 33 17.26 -1.43 -5.12
N SER A 34 18.02 -1.86 -6.12
CA SER A 34 17.99 -1.32 -7.50
C SER A 34 16.64 -1.47 -8.21
N SER A 35 15.76 -2.35 -7.73
CA SER A 35 14.37 -2.51 -8.19
C SER A 35 13.42 -1.41 -7.70
N ASN A 36 13.86 -0.54 -6.78
CA ASN A 36 13.00 0.47 -6.17
C ASN A 36 12.52 1.57 -7.12
N THR A 37 13.38 1.97 -8.05
CA THR A 37 13.10 3.09 -8.94
C THR A 37 11.84 2.85 -9.76
N LYS A 38 11.65 1.62 -10.25
CA LYS A 38 10.52 1.24 -11.12
C LYS A 38 9.17 1.25 -10.40
N PHE A 39 9.09 0.77 -9.16
CA PHE A 39 7.80 0.77 -8.46
C PHE A 39 7.45 2.17 -7.90
N ILE A 40 8.45 2.97 -7.51
CA ILE A 40 8.24 4.36 -7.10
C ILE A 40 7.73 5.19 -8.29
N GLU A 41 8.29 4.93 -9.47
CA GLU A 41 7.80 5.57 -10.69
C GLU A 41 6.37 5.14 -11.04
N LEU A 42 6.07 3.84 -10.95
CA LEU A 42 4.69 3.34 -11.09
C LEU A 42 3.72 4.06 -10.14
N PHE A 43 4.11 4.21 -8.88
CA PHE A 43 3.33 4.95 -7.89
C PHE A 43 3.11 6.41 -8.32
N ASN A 44 4.15 7.10 -8.77
CA ASN A 44 4.05 8.50 -9.20
C ASN A 44 3.17 8.68 -10.43
N VAL A 45 3.22 7.75 -11.40
CA VAL A 45 2.34 7.77 -12.57
C VAL A 45 0.88 7.61 -12.12
N LEU A 46 0.58 6.56 -11.35
CA LEU A 46 -0.78 6.28 -10.87
C LEU A 46 -1.33 7.38 -9.95
N ASP A 47 -0.49 7.98 -9.11
CA ASP A 47 -0.87 9.08 -8.23
C ASP A 47 -1.29 10.34 -9.02
N LYS A 48 -0.62 10.62 -10.14
CA LYS A 48 -0.94 11.76 -11.01
C LYS A 48 -2.10 11.50 -11.96
N SER A 49 -2.34 10.27 -12.39
CA SER A 49 -3.41 9.94 -13.35
C SER A 49 -4.81 10.15 -12.77
N GLU A 50 -5.72 10.81 -13.50
CA GLU A 50 -7.12 10.99 -13.07
C GLU A 50 -7.93 9.70 -13.14
N ALA A 51 -7.65 8.87 -14.13
CA ALA A 51 -8.26 7.57 -14.33
C ALA A 51 -7.18 6.50 -14.55
N TYR A 52 -7.52 5.25 -14.24
CA TYR A 52 -6.64 4.12 -14.51
C TYR A 52 -6.58 3.85 -16.03
N ASP A 53 -5.41 4.00 -16.63
CA ASP A 53 -5.11 3.58 -18.00
C ASP A 53 -3.73 2.92 -18.06
N GLU A 54 -3.73 1.61 -18.33
CA GLU A 54 -2.52 0.82 -18.47
C GLU A 54 -1.60 1.31 -19.59
N LYS A 55 -2.18 1.88 -20.66
CA LYS A 55 -1.41 2.39 -21.79
C LYS A 55 -0.53 3.56 -21.38
N ILE A 56 -0.98 4.41 -20.45
CA ILE A 56 -0.20 5.53 -19.92
C ILE A 56 1.02 5.00 -19.16
N ILE A 57 0.83 3.94 -18.37
CA ILE A 57 1.91 3.29 -17.61
C ILE A 57 2.96 2.70 -18.55
N LEU A 58 2.53 2.02 -19.62
CA LEU A 58 3.44 1.42 -20.59
C LEU A 58 4.15 2.46 -21.48
N LYS A 59 3.50 3.60 -21.74
CA LYS A 59 4.08 4.73 -22.48
C LYS A 59 5.25 5.40 -21.75
N SER A 60 5.39 5.25 -20.43
CA SER A 60 6.56 5.77 -19.71
C SER A 60 7.86 5.06 -20.12
N GLY A 61 7.79 3.89 -20.76
CA GLY A 61 8.94 3.14 -21.27
C GLY A 61 9.77 2.44 -20.18
N VAL A 62 9.56 2.78 -18.91
CA VAL A 62 10.35 2.23 -17.79
C VAL A 62 9.87 0.84 -17.36
N ILE A 63 8.61 0.51 -17.63
CA ILE A 63 7.98 -0.75 -17.19
C ILE A 63 7.58 -1.59 -18.41
N LYS A 64 8.16 -2.78 -18.52
CA LYS A 64 7.74 -3.77 -19.52
C LYS A 64 6.39 -4.36 -19.13
N LYS A 65 5.51 -4.60 -20.12
CA LYS A 65 4.19 -5.23 -19.90
C LYS A 65 4.26 -6.53 -19.10
N ALA A 66 5.24 -7.38 -19.38
CA ALA A 66 5.46 -8.63 -18.65
C ALA A 66 5.77 -8.44 -17.15
N GLN A 67 6.35 -7.30 -16.76
CA GLN A 67 6.73 -7.00 -15.38
C GLN A 67 5.63 -6.24 -14.62
N LEU A 68 4.65 -5.67 -15.32
CA LEU A 68 3.67 -4.77 -14.74
C LEU A 68 2.82 -5.44 -13.66
N SER A 69 2.33 -6.65 -13.91
CA SER A 69 1.51 -7.38 -12.91
C SER A 69 2.27 -7.58 -11.59
N ASN A 70 3.52 -8.02 -11.67
CA ASN A 70 4.35 -8.24 -10.49
C ASN A 70 4.68 -6.93 -9.77
N LEU A 71 4.99 -5.86 -10.52
CA LEU A 71 5.25 -4.54 -9.95
C LEU A 71 4.01 -3.97 -9.25
N LYS A 72 2.81 -4.19 -9.79
CA LYS A 72 1.56 -3.79 -9.13
C LYS A 72 1.35 -4.54 -7.82
N SER A 73 1.47 -5.86 -7.83
CA SER A 73 1.30 -6.68 -6.62
C SER A 73 2.33 -6.31 -5.55
N TYR A 74 3.57 -6.05 -5.95
CA TYR A 74 4.62 -5.59 -5.05
C TYR A 74 4.30 -4.20 -4.47
N LEU A 75 3.95 -3.23 -5.33
CA LEU A 75 3.60 -1.88 -4.90
C LEU A 75 2.41 -1.88 -3.93
N TYR A 76 1.36 -2.65 -4.24
CA TYR A 76 0.19 -2.81 -3.35
C TYR A 76 0.61 -3.28 -1.96
N LYS A 77 1.42 -4.34 -1.88
CA LYS A 77 1.95 -4.87 -0.61
C LYS A 77 2.78 -3.83 0.13
N GLN A 78 3.65 -3.09 -0.55
CA GLN A 78 4.51 -2.08 0.07
C GLN A 78 3.72 -0.88 0.60
N ILE A 79 2.65 -0.45 -0.09
CA ILE A 79 1.76 0.60 0.43
C ILE A 79 1.10 0.15 1.73
N LEU A 80 0.58 -1.08 1.78
CA LEU A 80 -0.04 -1.61 3.00
C LEU A 80 0.96 -1.71 4.18
N VAL A 81 2.19 -2.16 3.92
CA VAL A 81 3.25 -2.19 4.93
C VAL A 81 3.56 -0.78 5.42
N SER A 82 3.72 0.18 4.51
CA SER A 82 4.00 1.57 4.87
C SER A 82 2.89 2.19 5.73
N ILE A 83 1.62 1.98 5.39
CA ILE A 83 0.49 2.46 6.19
C ILE A 83 0.57 1.84 7.59
N ARG A 84 0.77 0.52 7.68
CA ARG A 84 0.86 -0.19 8.96
C ARG A 84 1.97 0.36 9.86
N LEU A 85 3.13 0.68 9.30
CA LEU A 85 4.28 1.21 10.06
C LEU A 85 4.08 2.67 10.50
N ASN A 86 3.21 3.43 9.83
CA ASN A 86 2.88 4.80 10.18
C ASN A 86 1.65 4.92 11.09
N ILE A 87 1.10 3.79 11.55
CA ILE A 87 0.04 3.80 12.55
C ILE A 87 0.62 4.33 13.87
N PRO A 88 0.07 5.43 14.43
CA PRO A 88 0.48 5.90 15.75
C PRO A 88 0.26 4.78 16.79
N SER A 89 1.16 4.66 17.76
CA SER A 89 1.04 3.69 18.86
C SER A 89 -0.28 3.79 19.65
N GLN A 90 -1.00 4.91 19.53
CA GLN A 90 -2.32 5.14 20.11
C GLN A 90 -3.50 4.79 19.18
N ASN A 91 -3.29 4.02 18.12
CA ASN A 91 -4.41 3.60 17.28
C ASN A 91 -5.36 2.71 18.06
N ILE A 92 -6.60 3.17 18.22
CA ILE A 92 -7.66 2.49 18.95
C ILE A 92 -7.88 1.05 18.48
N ARG A 93 -7.63 0.73 17.20
CA ARG A 93 -7.70 -0.64 16.69
C ARG A 93 -6.62 -1.56 17.28
N TYR A 94 -5.42 -1.03 17.50
CA TYR A 94 -4.35 -1.78 18.14
C TYR A 94 -4.67 -2.01 19.61
N GLN A 95 -5.10 -0.96 20.31
CA GLN A 95 -5.58 -1.06 21.70
C GLN A 95 -6.73 -2.07 21.83
N LEU A 96 -7.70 -2.06 20.92
CA LEU A 96 -8.82 -3.00 20.94
C LEU A 96 -8.34 -4.46 20.76
N ARG A 97 -7.42 -4.70 19.83
CA ARG A 97 -6.84 -6.04 19.63
C ARG A 97 -6.07 -6.50 20.86
N GLU A 98 -5.28 -5.60 21.45
CA GLU A 98 -4.55 -5.86 22.68
C GLU A 98 -5.49 -6.22 23.85
N GLN A 99 -6.62 -5.51 23.99
CA GLN A 99 -7.64 -5.86 24.98
C GLN A 99 -8.25 -7.25 24.74
N ILE A 100 -8.49 -7.64 23.47
CA ILE A 100 -8.97 -8.99 23.12
C ILE A 100 -7.90 -10.04 23.48
N ASP A 101 -6.63 -9.77 23.18
CA ASP A 101 -5.52 -10.66 23.50
C ASP A 101 -5.38 -10.83 25.03
N PHE A 102 -5.53 -9.74 25.80
CA PHE A 102 -5.56 -9.80 27.27
C PHE A 102 -6.75 -10.61 27.79
N ALA A 103 -7.94 -10.41 27.25
CA ALA A 103 -9.12 -11.19 27.63
C ALA A 103 -8.89 -12.70 27.37
N ALA A 104 -8.32 -13.05 26.22
CA ALA A 104 -7.99 -14.44 25.90
C ALA A 104 -6.95 -15.03 26.87
N ILE A 105 -5.91 -14.27 27.22
CA ILE A 105 -4.89 -14.69 28.21
C ILE A 105 -5.53 -14.92 29.58
N LEU A 106 -6.37 -14.00 30.03
CA LEU A 106 -7.03 -14.07 31.33
C LEU A 106 -7.97 -15.29 31.44
N TYR A 107 -8.79 -15.51 30.41
CA TYR A 107 -9.66 -16.69 30.32
C TYR A 107 -8.86 -18.00 30.35
N ASN A 108 -7.80 -18.09 29.55
CA ASN A 108 -6.92 -19.27 29.52
C ASN A 108 -6.19 -19.51 30.84
N LYS A 109 -5.97 -18.46 31.64
CA LYS A 109 -5.40 -18.55 32.99
C LYS A 109 -6.43 -18.84 34.09
N GLY A 110 -7.72 -18.94 33.74
CA GLY A 110 -8.82 -19.12 34.71
C GLY A 110 -9.01 -17.93 35.65
N LEU A 111 -8.60 -16.74 35.21
CA LEU A 111 -8.76 -15.51 35.99
C LEU A 111 -10.11 -14.83 35.72
N TYR A 112 -10.85 -15.28 34.71
CA TYR A 112 -12.23 -14.94 34.36
C TYR A 112 -12.89 -16.11 33.61
#